data_AF-A0A7S2QMR6-F1
#
_entry.id   AF-A0A7S2QMR6-F1
#
_cell.length_a   1.000
_cell.length_b   1.000
_cell.length_c   1.000
_cell.angle_alpha   90.00
_cell.angle_beta   90.00
_cell.angle_gamma   90.00
#
_symmetry.space_group_name_H-M   'P 1'
#
loop_
_entity.id
_entity.type
_entity.pdbx_description
1 polymer ?
#
loop_
_entity_poly.entity_id
_entity_poly.type
_entity_poly.pdbx_seq_one_letter_code
_entity_poly.pdbx_strand_id
1 'polypeptide(L)'
;RQVFAKRLSQKRGSLVIYVGGLAELFRSSSRCETVFLRGRKGFIRLALSTGADVVPVYMFGNTTVLSVLKAGPLASLSRSVGVSITLFWGRFGLPVPKPVKLTYARGRPLGLPHIPEPTSADVDYWHAEYCKRLTELFD
;
A
#
# COMPACT_ATOMS: atom_id res chain seq x y z
N ARG A 1 -6.49 -9.04 11.90
CA ARG A 1 -5.23 -8.97 12.67
C ARG A 1 -4.71 -10.36 13.04
N GLN A 2 -5.51 -11.23 13.67
CA GLN A 2 -5.07 -12.57 14.10
C GLN A 2 -4.57 -13.46 12.95
N VAL A 3 -5.18 -13.41 11.75
CA VAL A 3 -4.72 -14.18 10.58
C VAL A 3 -3.30 -13.79 10.16
N PHE A 4 -2.98 -12.49 10.14
CA PHE A 4 -1.65 -12.01 9.76
C PHE A 4 -0.61 -12.36 10.81
N ALA A 5 -0.93 -12.16 12.09
CA ALA A 5 -0.05 -12.54 13.19
C ALA A 5 0.26 -14.05 13.16
N LYS A 6 -0.76 -14.90 12.94
CA LYS A 6 -0.60 -16.36 12.81
C LYS A 6 0.26 -16.75 11.60
N ARG A 7 0.18 -16.02 10.49
CA ARG A 7 1.02 -16.29 9.30
C ARG A 7 2.47 -15.87 9.54
N LEU A 8 2.69 -14.74 10.20
CA LEU A 8 4.02 -14.23 10.51
C LEU A 8 4.71 -15.03 11.64
N SER A 9 3.96 -15.70 12.51
CA SER A 9 4.52 -16.59 13.55
C SER A 9 4.98 -17.95 13.02
N GLN A 10 4.74 -18.28 11.75
CA GLN A 10 5.24 -19.51 11.13
C GLN A 10 6.72 -19.33 10.74
N LYS A 11 7.56 -20.36 10.94
CA LYS A 11 9.02 -20.33 10.64
C LYS A 11 9.38 -19.89 9.20
N ARG A 12 8.43 -19.93 8.25
CA ARG A 12 8.59 -19.52 6.84
C ARG A 12 7.32 -18.84 6.32
N GLY A 13 6.96 -17.70 6.90
CA GLY A 13 5.84 -16.88 6.45
C GLY A 13 6.30 -15.60 5.73
N SER A 14 5.67 -15.27 4.60
CA SER A 14 5.77 -13.96 3.97
C SER A 14 4.38 -13.41 3.71
N LEU A 15 4.19 -12.11 3.89
CA LEU A 15 2.92 -11.43 3.64
C LEU A 15 3.16 -10.19 2.79
N VAL A 16 2.28 -9.96 1.81
CA VAL A 16 2.23 -8.71 1.05
C VAL A 16 0.99 -7.95 1.49
N ILE A 17 1.18 -6.67 1.84
CA ILE A 17 0.08 -5.78 2.26
C ILE A 17 0.05 -4.58 1.33
N TYR A 18 -1.08 -4.38 0.66
CA TYR A 18 -1.37 -3.15 -0.08
C TYR A 18 -1.92 -2.11 0.89
N VAL A 19 -1.06 -1.17 1.28
CA VAL A 19 -1.35 -0.28 2.41
C VAL A 19 -2.39 0.77 2.12
N GLY A 20 -2.45 1.39 0.93
CA GLY A 20 -3.30 2.57 0.73
C GLY A 20 -4.75 2.33 0.28
N GLY A 21 -5.12 1.11 -0.14
CA GLY A 21 -6.52 0.69 -0.36
C GLY A 21 -7.35 1.62 -1.26
N LEU A 22 -8.65 1.74 -1.00
CA LEU A 22 -9.56 2.53 -1.85
C LEU A 22 -9.23 4.02 -1.94
N ALA A 23 -8.56 4.58 -0.94
CA ALA A 23 -8.18 6.00 -0.95
C ALA A 23 -7.20 6.33 -2.09
N GLU A 24 -6.30 5.39 -2.43
CA GLU A 24 -5.36 5.52 -3.54
C GLU A 24 -6.07 5.48 -4.90
N LEU A 25 -7.12 4.66 -5.01
CA LEU A 25 -7.85 4.49 -6.27
C LEU A 25 -8.44 5.81 -6.79
N PHE A 26 -9.00 6.64 -5.91
CA PHE A 26 -9.60 7.92 -6.30
C PHE A 26 -8.60 9.06 -6.55
N ARG A 27 -7.35 8.94 -6.07
CA ARG A 27 -6.30 9.96 -6.30
C ARG A 27 -5.21 9.52 -7.26
N SER A 28 -5.29 8.29 -7.79
CA SER A 28 -4.43 7.80 -8.87
C SER A 28 -4.32 8.84 -9.99
N SER A 29 -3.11 9.18 -10.43
CA SER A 29 -2.88 10.24 -11.40
C SER A 29 -1.85 9.77 -12.42
N SER A 30 -2.04 10.13 -13.69
CA SER A 30 -1.04 9.85 -14.71
C SER A 30 0.15 10.82 -14.69
N ARG A 31 0.09 11.87 -13.87
CA ARG A 31 1.13 12.91 -13.78
C ARG A 31 2.04 12.75 -12.57
N CYS A 32 1.54 12.14 -11.50
CA CYS A 32 2.28 11.98 -10.26
C CYS A 32 1.82 10.71 -9.53
N GLU A 33 2.78 10.02 -8.94
CA GLU A 33 2.51 8.90 -8.06
C GLU A 33 2.18 9.42 -6.66
N THR A 34 1.10 8.92 -6.05
CA THR A 34 0.67 9.33 -4.71
C THR A 34 0.37 8.09 -3.88
N VAL A 35 1.05 7.96 -2.74
CA VAL A 35 0.90 6.82 -1.82
C VAL A 35 0.31 7.28 -0.49
N PHE A 36 -0.70 6.57 0.02
CA PHE A 36 -1.38 6.93 1.26
C PHE A 36 -0.83 6.16 2.46
N LEU A 37 0.21 6.71 3.08
CA LEU A 37 0.91 6.06 4.20
C LEU A 37 0.81 6.78 5.53
N ARG A 38 0.77 8.12 5.55
CA ARG A 38 0.94 8.92 6.81
C ARG A 38 0.04 8.48 7.97
N GLY A 39 -1.21 8.08 7.69
CA GLY A 39 -2.16 7.59 8.70
C GLY A 39 -2.21 6.07 8.88
N ARG A 40 -1.44 5.28 8.13
CA ARG A 40 -1.58 3.82 8.02
C ARG A 40 -0.42 3.07 8.67
N LYS A 41 -0.28 3.22 9.98
CA LYS A 41 0.87 2.70 10.74
C LYS A 41 0.72 1.26 11.25
N GLY A 42 -0.45 0.65 11.02
CA GLY A 42 -0.80 -0.65 11.60
C GLY A 42 0.07 -1.82 11.15
N PHE A 43 0.64 -1.76 9.95
CA PHE A 43 1.54 -2.81 9.45
C PHE A 43 2.91 -2.78 10.14
N ILE A 44 3.44 -1.59 10.45
CA ILE A 44 4.67 -1.42 11.25
C ILE A 44 4.44 -1.93 12.66
N ARG A 45 3.31 -1.56 13.28
CA ARG A 45 2.95 -2.08 14.60
C ARG A 45 2.90 -3.61 14.62
N LEU A 46 2.29 -4.22 13.61
CA LEU A 46 2.23 -5.68 13.48
C LEU A 46 3.64 -6.27 13.34
N ALA A 47 4.45 -5.73 12.43
CA ALA A 47 5.81 -6.18 12.18
C ALA A 47 6.68 -6.16 13.44
N LEU A 48 6.67 -5.03 14.18
CA LEU A 48 7.36 -4.90 15.47
C LEU A 48 6.89 -5.95 16.47
N SER A 49 5.58 -6.14 16.62
CA SER A 49 5.00 -7.11 17.57
C SER A 49 5.24 -8.58 17.21
N THR A 50 5.51 -8.89 15.94
CA THR A 50 5.77 -10.27 15.50
C THR A 50 7.23 -10.55 15.19
N GLY A 51 8.10 -9.53 15.24
CA GLY A 51 9.50 -9.63 14.84
C GLY A 51 9.69 -9.87 13.34
N ALA A 52 8.67 -9.55 12.54
CA ALA A 52 8.77 -9.66 11.10
C ALA A 52 9.47 -8.42 10.55
N ASP A 53 10.35 -8.60 9.56
CA ASP A 53 10.94 -7.47 8.87
C ASP A 53 10.02 -6.95 7.77
N VAL A 54 10.19 -5.68 7.40
CA VAL A 54 9.39 -5.00 6.40
C VAL A 54 10.29 -4.60 5.24
N VAL A 55 9.85 -4.89 4.02
CA VAL A 55 10.54 -4.48 2.80
C VAL A 55 9.63 -3.49 2.07
N PRO A 56 10.09 -2.25 1.79
CA PRO A 56 9.32 -1.30 1.00
C PRO A 56 9.32 -1.75 -0.45
N VAL A 57 8.12 -1.82 -1.04
CA VAL A 57 7.92 -2.22 -2.44
C VAL A 57 6.97 -1.23 -3.08
N TYR A 58 7.33 -0.75 -4.27
CA TYR A 58 6.47 0.09 -5.09
C TYR A 58 6.37 -0.47 -6.51
N MET A 59 5.21 -0.29 -7.14
CA MET A 59 4.92 -0.75 -8.50
C MET A 59 4.65 0.46 -9.39
N PHE A 60 5.69 0.89 -10.10
CA PHE A 60 5.63 2.01 -11.04
C PHE A 60 4.73 1.69 -12.23
N GLY A 61 3.99 2.71 -12.69
CA GLY A 61 3.08 2.62 -13.83
C GLY A 61 1.69 2.07 -13.47
N ASN A 62 1.51 1.49 -12.27
CA ASN A 62 0.25 0.88 -11.82
C ASN A 62 -0.93 1.87 -11.88
N THR A 63 -0.71 3.15 -11.59
CA THR A 63 -1.74 4.21 -11.59
C THR A 63 -2.28 4.56 -12.98
N THR A 64 -1.65 4.06 -14.05
CA THR A 64 -2.02 4.38 -15.45
C THR A 64 -2.56 3.19 -16.24
N VAL A 65 -2.51 1.99 -15.66
CA VAL A 65 -2.98 0.73 -16.27
C VAL A 65 -4.46 0.78 -16.61
N LEU A 66 -5.25 1.36 -15.70
CA LEU A 66 -6.68 1.58 -15.85
C LEU A 66 -7.01 3.03 -15.51
N SER A 67 -7.92 3.62 -16.28
CA SER A 67 -8.59 4.86 -15.96
C SER A 67 -9.76 4.58 -15.01
N VAL A 68 -10.00 5.48 -14.07
CA VAL A 68 -11.03 5.36 -13.04
C VAL A 68 -11.93 6.59 -13.07
N LEU A 69 -13.25 6.41 -12.98
CA LEU A 69 -14.18 7.51 -12.80
C LEU A 69 -14.06 8.05 -11.36
N LYS A 70 -13.49 9.24 -11.21
CA LYS A 70 -13.21 9.83 -9.89
C LYS A 70 -14.37 10.66 -9.31
N ALA A 71 -15.34 11.03 -10.15
CA ALA A 71 -16.43 11.94 -9.81
C ALA A 71 -17.80 11.29 -10.03
N GLY A 72 -18.81 11.79 -9.33
CA GLY A 72 -20.20 11.35 -9.45
C GLY A 72 -20.75 10.64 -8.21
N PRO A 73 -22.07 10.41 -8.19
CA PRO A 73 -22.78 9.87 -7.02
C PRO A 73 -22.29 8.48 -6.62
N LEU A 74 -21.95 7.62 -7.58
CA LEU A 74 -21.39 6.28 -7.34
C LEU A 74 -20.02 6.33 -6.66
N ALA A 75 -19.13 7.23 -7.09
CA ALA A 75 -17.82 7.41 -6.47
C ALA A 75 -17.95 7.96 -5.04
N SER A 76 -18.89 8.89 -4.80
CA SER A 76 -19.18 9.40 -3.46
C SER A 76 -19.77 8.33 -2.54
N LEU A 77 -20.72 7.55 -3.04
CA LEU A 77 -21.29 6.42 -2.31
C LEU A 77 -20.21 5.40 -1.97
N SER A 78 -19.39 4.99 -2.94
CA SER A 78 -18.27 4.05 -2.78
C SER A 78 -17.32 4.48 -1.66
N ARG A 79 -16.97 5.76 -1.58
CA ARG A 79 -16.15 6.30 -0.48
C ARG A 79 -16.84 6.25 0.88
N SER A 80 -18.14 6.54 0.92
CA SER A 80 -18.92 6.55 2.16
C SER A 80 -19.19 5.15 2.71
N VAL A 81 -19.46 4.17 1.84
CA VAL A 81 -19.76 2.79 2.26
C VAL A 81 -18.52 1.91 2.41
N GLY A 82 -17.34 2.39 1.99
CA GLY A 82 -16.09 1.63 2.05
C GLY A 82 -16.01 0.44 1.08
N VAL A 83 -16.88 0.41 0.08
CA VAL A 83 -16.95 -0.62 -0.98
C VAL A 83 -16.58 0.01 -2.32
N SER A 84 -15.73 -0.63 -3.11
CA SER A 84 -15.32 -0.14 -4.42
C SER A 84 -16.42 -0.32 -5.48
N ILE A 85 -17.33 0.65 -5.60
CA ILE A 85 -18.36 0.70 -6.66
C ILE A 85 -17.93 1.75 -7.68
N THR A 86 -16.75 1.58 -8.26
CA THR A 86 -16.16 2.57 -9.17
C THR A 86 -16.01 1.99 -10.57
N LEU A 87 -16.45 2.74 -11.57
CA LEU A 87 -16.26 2.39 -12.98
C LEU A 87 -14.79 2.61 -13.37
N PHE A 88 -14.18 1.60 -13.97
CA PHE A 88 -12.82 1.66 -14.50
C PHE A 88 -12.76 1.09 -15.91
N TRP A 89 -11.84 1.61 -16.73
CA TRP A 89 -11.65 1.21 -18.12
C TRP A 89 -10.19 1.36 -18.55
N GLY A 90 -9.80 0.64 -19.60
CA GLY A 90 -8.49 0.75 -20.21
C GLY A 90 -8.62 0.77 -21.73
N ARG A 91 -8.24 -0.31 -22.40
CA ARG A 91 -8.23 -0.41 -23.87
C ARG A 91 -9.64 -0.32 -24.42
N PHE A 92 -9.81 0.52 -25.44
CA PHE A 92 -11.09 0.68 -26.16
C PHE A 92 -12.30 0.99 -25.25
N GLY A 93 -12.08 1.56 -24.06
CA GLY A 93 -13.15 1.81 -23.08
C GLY A 93 -13.64 0.58 -22.31
N LEU A 94 -13.03 -0.60 -22.50
CA LEU A 94 -13.35 -1.85 -21.82
C LEU A 94 -12.54 -2.01 -20.53
N PRO A 95 -12.92 -2.90 -19.59
CA PRO A 95 -12.14 -3.22 -18.38
C PRO A 95 -10.87 -4.04 -18.67
N VAL A 96 -10.16 -3.71 -19.76
CA VAL A 96 -8.93 -4.37 -20.20
C VAL A 96 -7.74 -3.45 -19.95
N PRO A 97 -6.70 -3.88 -19.21
CA PRO A 97 -5.48 -3.11 -18.94
C PRO A 97 -4.83 -2.50 -20.19
N LYS A 98 -4.37 -1.24 -20.09
CA LYS A 98 -3.54 -0.58 -21.11
C LYS A 98 -2.13 -1.20 -21.15
N PRO A 99 -1.44 -1.23 -22.31
CA PRO A 99 -0.07 -1.73 -22.42
C PRO A 99 0.92 -0.71 -21.83
N VAL A 100 1.04 -0.70 -20.51
CA VAL A 100 1.95 0.17 -19.76
C VAL A 100 3.09 -0.67 -19.20
N LYS A 101 4.32 -0.13 -19.24
CA LYS A 101 5.46 -0.74 -18.55
C LYS A 101 5.22 -0.71 -17.04
N LEU A 102 5.19 -1.88 -16.43
CA LEU A 102 5.11 -2.06 -14.98
C LEU A 102 6.49 -2.40 -14.45
N THR A 103 6.93 -1.71 -13.39
CA THR A 103 8.25 -1.95 -12.78
C THR A 103 8.10 -2.05 -11.28
N TYR A 104 8.48 -3.21 -10.73
CA TYR A 104 8.52 -3.44 -9.29
C TYR A 104 9.86 -3.00 -8.73
N ALA A 105 9.88 -1.92 -7.99
CA ALA A 105 11.04 -1.51 -7.20
C ALA A 105 10.92 -2.07 -5.80
N ARG A 106 11.98 -2.70 -5.33
CA ARG A 106 12.07 -3.30 -4.00
C ARG A 106 13.26 -2.69 -3.28
N GLY A 107 13.02 -2.13 -2.10
CA GLY A 107 14.08 -1.65 -1.23
C GLY A 107 14.76 -2.76 -0.43
N ARG A 108 15.62 -2.33 0.49
CA ARG A 108 16.22 -3.23 1.49
C ARG A 108 15.25 -3.45 2.65
N PRO A 109 15.32 -4.60 3.33
CA PRO A 109 14.63 -4.79 4.60
C PRO A 109 15.00 -3.68 5.59
N LEU A 110 14.03 -3.26 6.40
CA LEU A 110 14.20 -2.17 7.36
C LEU A 110 15.06 -2.59 8.57
N GLY A 111 15.16 -3.89 8.87
CA GLY A 111 15.87 -4.39 10.04
C GLY A 111 15.13 -4.09 11.34
N LEU A 112 13.80 -4.26 11.34
CA LEU A 112 12.99 -3.94 12.51
C LEU A 112 13.37 -4.83 13.72
N PRO A 113 13.43 -4.25 14.94
CA PRO A 113 13.51 -5.03 16.16
C PRO A 113 12.18 -5.72 16.46
N HIS A 114 12.24 -6.80 17.24
CA HIS A 114 11.04 -7.38 17.84
C HIS A 114 10.72 -6.68 19.15
N ILE A 115 9.56 -6.02 19.21
CA ILE A 115 9.03 -5.32 20.39
C ILE A 115 7.61 -5.85 20.62
N PRO A 116 7.37 -6.72 21.61
CA PRO A 116 6.06 -7.35 21.82
C PRO A 116 4.91 -6.36 22.00
N GLU A 117 5.16 -5.26 22.73
CA GLU A 117 4.20 -4.18 22.97
C GLU A 117 4.80 -2.84 22.51
N PRO A 118 4.81 -2.56 21.19
CA PRO A 118 5.45 -1.37 20.66
C PRO A 118 4.65 -0.12 21.04
N THR A 119 5.35 0.91 21.53
CA THR A 119 4.73 2.19 21.85
C THR A 119 4.35 2.95 20.58
N SER A 120 3.52 3.97 20.71
CA SER A 120 3.22 4.87 19.57
C SER A 120 4.48 5.55 19.03
N ALA A 121 5.45 5.87 19.90
CA ALA A 121 6.71 6.47 19.48
C ALA A 121 7.56 5.50 18.64
N ASP A 122 7.64 4.23 19.05
CA ASP A 122 8.36 3.19 18.28
C ASP A 122 7.75 3.03 16.89
N VAL A 123 6.42 2.92 16.83
CA VAL A 123 5.69 2.79 15.57
C VAL A 123 5.91 4.00 14.67
N ASP A 124 5.89 5.21 15.24
CA ASP A 124 6.05 6.45 14.48
C ASP A 124 7.46 6.60 13.91
N TYR A 125 8.48 6.25 14.69
CA TYR A 125 9.87 6.22 14.25
C TYR A 125 10.08 5.26 13.08
N TRP A 126 9.69 3.99 13.24
CA TRP A 126 9.89 2.97 12.19
C TRP A 126 9.01 3.20 10.96
N HIS A 127 7.82 3.80 11.15
CA HIS A 127 6.99 4.22 10.04
C HIS A 127 7.60 5.39 9.26
N ALA A 128 8.22 6.36 9.95
CA ALA A 128 8.94 7.44 9.27
C ALA A 128 10.12 6.90 8.45
N GLU A 129 10.88 5.95 9.01
CA GLU A 129 11.96 5.27 8.29
C GLU A 129 11.41 4.49 7.08
N TYR A 130 10.29 3.77 7.23
CA TYR A 130 9.63 3.12 6.08
C TYR A 130 9.28 4.11 4.97
N CYS A 131 8.66 5.26 5.32
CA CYS A 131 8.30 6.28 4.35
C CYS A 131 9.54 6.85 3.65
N LYS A 132 10.63 7.07 4.39
CA LYS A 132 11.91 7.51 3.83
C LYS A 132 12.45 6.49 2.82
N ARG A 133 12.59 5.22 3.21
CA ARG A 133 13.08 4.13 2.34
C ARG A 133 12.23 3.90 1.10
N LEU A 134 10.92 4.08 1.22
CA LEU A 134 10.02 3.99 0.09
C LEU A 134 10.21 5.17 -0.88
N THR A 135 10.44 6.37 -0.35
CA THR A 135 10.71 7.58 -1.15
C THR A 135 12.04 7.45 -1.90
N GLU A 136 13.06 6.88 -1.25
CA GLU A 136 14.36 6.55 -1.88
C GLU A 136 14.23 5.59 -3.10
N LEU A 137 13.08 4.93 -3.32
CA LEU A 137 12.86 4.12 -4.53
C LEU A 137 12.51 4.95 -5.77
N PHE A 138 12.20 6.25 -5.58
CA PHE A 138 11.83 7.18 -6.65
C PHE A 138 13.00 8.04 -7.13
N ASP A 139 14.13 8.01 -6.40
CA ASP A 139 15.39 8.68 -6.74
C ASP A 139 16.31 7.73 -7.53
#